data_AF-A0A7S3RSV6-F1
#
_entry.id   AF-A0A7S3RSV6-F1
#
_cell.length_a   1.000
_cell.length_b   1.000
_cell.length_c   1.000
_cell.angle_alpha   90.00
_cell.angle_beta   90.00
_cell.angle_gamma   90.00
#
_symmetry.space_group_name_H-M   'P 1'
#
loop_
_entity.id
_entity.type
_entity.pdbx_description
1 polymer ?
#
loop_
_entity_poly.entity_id
_entity_poly.type
_entity_poly.pdbx_seq_one_letter_code
_entity_poly.pdbx_strand_id
1 'polypeptide(L)'
;GERGGEAEGAAEAEEGSADSSASATSAFFAALASAVEVRAEQFNAQGLANLAWAFASVGGAPAPVFEALHVAILPKLREFTGQGLANIAWAFATAGHARALFGPLSSELLSRLDALRAKELAITAWAYATAGVVDAPLFDAIARLATRRLGDFSCQGLANLAWAYASAAHEDAGFVAALGCESGPRLHTFNSQELANTAWAFAVADVRSDECFGLGARFAEMCDRVEWNDKQLNQLHQWSLWRAETGCEWPPLPPQLERRSRAAFASAQVHPSRMQRHVCYALGSLGLPSQEEVRIPEGYSIDVATEWGGVRVGIEVDGPSHFRTDRRPTGSTVLKRRQLRHFGWTLLSVPYWEWEALRDEDRFIQRQMQCAYLAEALDEATGTRTTASGDGWVAIDCTSLLDEATA
;
A
#
# COMPACT_ATOMS: atom_id res chain seq x y z
N GLY A 1 -60.66 -36.97 -29.06
CA GLY A 1 -60.25 -36.13 -30.20
C GLY A 1 -60.18 -34.71 -29.72
N GLU A 2 -58.98 -34.12 -29.85
CA GLU A 2 -58.62 -32.69 -29.79
C GLU A 2 -59.01 -31.86 -28.55
N ARG A 3 -57.98 -31.43 -27.80
CA ARG A 3 -57.45 -30.05 -27.85
C ARG A 3 -56.12 -29.97 -27.08
N GLY A 4 -55.06 -29.58 -27.79
CA GLY A 4 -53.83 -29.06 -27.20
C GLY A 4 -53.91 -27.53 -27.01
N GLY A 5 -52.99 -26.98 -26.23
CA GLY A 5 -52.82 -25.54 -26.05
C GLY A 5 -52.06 -25.16 -24.78
N GLU A 6 -50.73 -25.08 -24.91
CA GLU A 6 -49.82 -24.04 -24.39
C GLU A 6 -49.95 -23.54 -22.93
N ALA A 7 -48.89 -23.80 -22.15
CA ALA A 7 -48.44 -22.94 -21.04
C ALA A 7 -46.94 -23.18 -20.75
N GLU A 8 -46.09 -22.86 -21.72
CA GLU A 8 -44.67 -22.51 -21.49
C GLU A 8 -44.58 -20.98 -21.54
N GLY A 9 -44.14 -20.34 -20.45
CA GLY A 9 -43.94 -18.89 -20.45
C GLY A 9 -44.10 -18.24 -19.07
N ALA A 10 -43.21 -18.56 -18.13
CA ALA A 10 -42.99 -17.75 -16.93
C ALA A 10 -41.66 -18.14 -16.24
N ALA A 11 -40.53 -18.00 -16.95
CA ALA A 11 -39.20 -18.20 -16.36
C ALA A 11 -38.11 -17.29 -16.95
N GLU A 12 -38.45 -16.16 -17.57
CA GLU A 12 -37.48 -15.22 -18.17
C GLU A 12 -37.55 -13.78 -17.60
N ALA A 13 -38.21 -13.54 -16.46
CA ALA A 13 -38.40 -12.18 -15.95
C ALA A 13 -37.40 -11.73 -14.85
N GLU A 14 -36.55 -12.61 -14.31
CA GLU A 14 -35.65 -12.23 -13.18
C GLU A 14 -34.20 -11.94 -13.61
N GLU A 15 -33.69 -12.48 -14.72
CA GLU A 15 -32.34 -12.13 -15.21
C GLU A 15 -32.25 -10.70 -15.80
N GLY A 16 -33.36 -10.13 -16.28
CA GLY A 16 -33.41 -8.76 -16.81
C GLY A 16 -33.48 -7.63 -15.76
N SER A 17 -33.75 -7.96 -14.49
CA SER A 17 -33.90 -6.95 -13.42
C SER A 17 -32.57 -6.50 -12.81
N ALA A 18 -31.60 -7.41 -12.67
CA ALA A 18 -30.30 -7.09 -12.10
C ALA A 18 -29.47 -6.25 -13.08
N ASP A 19 -29.47 -6.64 -14.36
CA ASP A 19 -28.70 -6.00 -15.43
C ASP A 19 -29.25 -4.59 -15.79
N SER A 20 -30.58 -4.42 -15.76
CA SER A 20 -31.20 -3.09 -15.92
C SER A 20 -30.96 -2.16 -14.75
N SER A 21 -30.90 -2.67 -13.50
CA SER A 21 -30.60 -1.87 -12.32
C SER A 21 -29.14 -1.41 -12.25
N ALA A 22 -28.20 -2.28 -12.65
CA ALA A 22 -26.78 -1.97 -12.74
C ALA A 22 -26.52 -0.95 -13.86
N SER A 23 -27.16 -1.14 -15.01
CA SER A 23 -27.14 -0.20 -16.14
C SER A 23 -27.72 1.18 -15.78
N ALA A 24 -28.87 1.22 -15.08
CA ALA A 24 -29.47 2.46 -14.62
C ALA A 24 -28.61 3.18 -13.58
N THR A 25 -27.97 2.44 -12.67
CA THR A 25 -27.03 3.01 -11.68
C THR A 25 -25.82 3.63 -12.38
N SER A 26 -25.26 2.94 -13.38
CA SER A 26 -24.15 3.47 -14.19
C SER A 26 -24.53 4.76 -14.93
N ALA A 27 -25.70 4.79 -15.58
CA ALA A 27 -26.19 5.98 -16.28
C ALA A 27 -26.43 7.17 -15.33
N PHE A 28 -26.95 6.91 -14.13
CA PHE A 28 -27.13 7.95 -13.11
C PHE A 28 -25.79 8.55 -12.68
N PHE A 29 -24.77 7.73 -12.39
CA PHE A 29 -23.45 8.24 -12.00
C PHE A 29 -22.74 8.97 -13.13
N ALA A 30 -22.94 8.58 -14.39
CA ALA A 30 -22.44 9.32 -15.54
C ALA A 30 -23.08 10.72 -15.66
N ALA A 31 -24.41 10.81 -15.54
CA ALA A 31 -25.11 12.09 -15.56
C ALA A 31 -24.73 12.98 -14.36
N LEU A 32 -24.57 12.38 -13.18
CA LEU A 32 -24.13 13.07 -11.98
C LEU A 32 -22.69 13.59 -12.14
N ALA A 33 -21.79 12.82 -12.74
CA ALA A 33 -20.41 13.22 -13.00
C ALA A 33 -20.36 14.50 -13.85
N SER A 34 -21.07 14.52 -14.98
CA SER A 34 -21.17 15.72 -15.83
C SER A 34 -21.77 16.92 -15.10
N ALA A 35 -22.76 16.69 -14.22
CA ALA A 35 -23.33 17.77 -13.42
C ALA A 35 -22.34 18.31 -12.37
N VAL A 36 -21.55 17.45 -11.73
CA VAL A 36 -20.53 17.86 -10.76
C VAL A 36 -19.41 18.65 -11.42
N GLU A 37 -18.92 18.20 -12.58
CA GLU A 37 -17.88 18.90 -13.34
C GLU A 37 -18.25 20.37 -13.64
N VAL A 38 -19.53 20.65 -13.88
CA VAL A 38 -20.00 22.01 -14.20
C VAL A 38 -20.45 22.78 -12.96
N ARG A 39 -20.96 22.10 -11.92
CA ARG A 39 -21.72 22.76 -10.84
C ARG A 39 -21.17 22.51 -9.44
N ALA A 40 -20.02 21.84 -9.26
CA ALA A 40 -19.45 21.52 -7.96
C ALA A 40 -19.41 22.74 -7.00
N GLU A 41 -19.00 23.92 -7.50
CA GLU A 41 -18.87 25.14 -6.69
C GLU A 41 -20.20 25.65 -6.10
N GLN A 42 -21.34 25.26 -6.69
CA GLN A 42 -22.67 25.64 -6.23
C GLN A 42 -23.11 24.83 -5.00
N PHE A 43 -22.46 23.71 -4.71
CA PHE A 43 -22.78 22.88 -3.56
C PHE A 43 -22.24 23.49 -2.27
N ASN A 44 -22.95 23.25 -1.17
CA ASN A 44 -22.45 23.54 0.17
C ASN A 44 -21.44 22.46 0.63
N ALA A 45 -20.76 22.71 1.74
CA ALA A 45 -19.77 21.79 2.30
C ALA A 45 -20.31 20.35 2.46
N GLN A 46 -21.49 20.17 3.05
CA GLN A 46 -22.07 18.83 3.23
C GLN A 46 -22.35 18.13 1.88
N GLY A 47 -22.85 18.86 0.89
CA GLY A 47 -23.10 18.36 -0.46
C GLY A 47 -21.81 17.89 -1.13
N LEU A 48 -20.75 18.68 -1.05
CA LEU A 48 -19.42 18.32 -1.59
C LEU A 48 -18.84 17.07 -0.93
N ALA A 49 -18.93 16.96 0.40
CA ALA A 49 -18.46 15.78 1.12
C ALA A 49 -19.24 14.51 0.73
N ASN A 50 -20.57 14.63 0.59
CA ASN A 50 -21.43 13.51 0.18
C ASN A 50 -21.18 13.08 -1.26
N LEU A 51 -20.97 14.03 -2.19
CA LEU A 51 -20.62 13.74 -3.57
C LEU A 51 -19.29 13.00 -3.65
N ALA A 52 -18.24 13.53 -3.00
CA ALA A 52 -16.93 12.88 -2.95
C ALA A 52 -17.02 11.45 -2.40
N TRP A 53 -17.74 11.27 -1.29
CA TRP A 53 -17.93 9.96 -0.69
C TRP A 53 -18.69 8.99 -1.61
N ALA A 54 -19.76 9.44 -2.26
CA ALA A 54 -20.56 8.61 -3.16
C ALA A 54 -19.74 8.13 -4.37
N PHE A 55 -19.02 9.05 -5.02
CA PHE A 55 -18.14 8.73 -6.16
C PHE A 55 -17.00 7.80 -5.77
N ALA A 56 -16.39 7.99 -4.60
CA ALA A 56 -15.35 7.08 -4.09
C ALA A 56 -15.92 5.69 -3.76
N SER A 57 -17.13 5.61 -3.21
CA SER A 57 -17.72 4.35 -2.72
C SER A 57 -18.18 3.42 -3.85
N VAL A 58 -18.65 3.98 -4.97
CA VAL A 58 -19.07 3.18 -6.12
C VAL A 58 -17.88 2.65 -6.92
N GLY A 59 -16.71 3.27 -6.77
CA GLY A 59 -15.51 2.94 -7.54
C GLY A 59 -15.60 3.43 -8.98
N GLY A 60 -14.45 3.81 -9.56
CA GLY A 60 -14.39 4.22 -10.98
C GLY A 60 -14.87 5.65 -11.27
N ALA A 61 -14.89 6.54 -10.28
CA ALA A 61 -15.15 7.95 -10.53
C ALA A 61 -14.06 8.57 -11.44
N PRO A 62 -14.43 9.27 -12.53
CA PRO A 62 -13.46 9.88 -13.43
C PRO A 62 -12.60 10.93 -12.73
N ALA A 63 -11.32 11.01 -13.10
CA ALA A 63 -10.41 12.05 -12.60
C ALA A 63 -10.98 13.48 -12.70
N PRO A 64 -11.67 13.88 -13.80
CA PRO A 64 -12.30 15.20 -13.89
C PRO A 64 -13.27 15.54 -12.76
N VAL A 65 -14.04 14.55 -12.26
CA VAL A 65 -14.99 14.76 -11.15
C VAL A 65 -14.23 15.12 -9.87
N PHE A 66 -13.17 14.39 -9.55
CA PHE A 66 -12.36 14.66 -8.36
C PHE A 66 -11.55 15.95 -8.48
N GLU A 67 -11.17 16.37 -9.69
CA GLU A 67 -10.58 17.69 -9.92
C GLU A 67 -11.59 18.82 -9.69
N ALA A 68 -12.81 18.70 -10.22
CA ALA A 68 -13.87 19.68 -9.98
C ALA A 68 -14.24 19.78 -8.49
N LEU A 69 -14.33 18.63 -7.81
CA LEU A 69 -14.54 18.58 -6.36
C LEU A 69 -13.38 19.23 -5.59
N HIS A 70 -12.12 18.97 -5.99
CA HIS A 70 -10.96 19.59 -5.37
C HIS A 70 -11.02 21.12 -5.45
N VAL A 71 -11.30 21.68 -6.64
CA VAL A 71 -11.43 23.12 -6.86
C VAL A 71 -12.57 23.71 -6.01
N ALA A 72 -13.72 23.03 -5.94
CA ALA A 72 -14.86 23.50 -5.16
C ALA A 72 -14.67 23.39 -3.63
N ILE A 73 -13.95 22.37 -3.16
CA ILE A 73 -13.72 22.12 -1.73
C ILE A 73 -12.69 23.10 -1.15
N LEU A 74 -11.60 23.37 -1.87
CA LEU A 74 -10.46 24.14 -1.37
C LEU A 74 -10.84 25.50 -0.73
N PRO A 75 -11.66 26.38 -1.37
CA PRO A 75 -12.04 27.65 -0.76
C PRO A 75 -13.02 27.50 0.42
N LYS A 76 -13.68 26.33 0.56
CA LYS A 76 -14.73 26.07 1.55
C LYS A 76 -14.26 25.24 2.74
N LEU A 77 -12.97 24.85 2.84
CA LEU A 77 -12.46 23.95 3.88
C LEU A 77 -12.91 24.31 5.31
N ARG A 78 -12.96 25.61 5.63
CA ARG A 78 -13.38 26.10 6.94
C ARG A 78 -14.87 25.86 7.25
N GLU A 79 -15.70 25.71 6.23
CA GLU A 79 -17.15 25.46 6.36
C GLU A 79 -17.46 24.00 6.71
N PHE A 80 -16.52 23.07 6.51
CA PHE A 80 -16.73 21.66 6.79
C PHE A 80 -16.69 21.37 8.30
N THR A 81 -17.49 20.39 8.71
CA THR A 81 -17.38 19.76 10.03
C THR A 81 -16.15 18.85 10.07
N GLY A 82 -15.70 18.46 11.27
CA GLY A 82 -14.60 17.49 11.41
C GLY A 82 -14.88 16.17 10.69
N GLN A 83 -16.13 15.68 10.75
CA GLN A 83 -16.58 14.52 9.99
C GLN A 83 -16.52 14.78 8.47
N GLY A 84 -16.93 15.95 8.01
CA GLY A 84 -16.85 16.34 6.60
C GLY A 84 -15.41 16.32 6.09
N LEU A 85 -14.46 16.88 6.85
CA LEU A 85 -13.03 16.87 6.51
C LEU A 85 -12.46 15.45 6.44
N ALA A 86 -12.76 14.59 7.43
CA ALA A 86 -12.32 13.20 7.44
C ALA A 86 -12.91 12.40 6.26
N ASN A 87 -14.18 12.64 5.91
CA ASN A 87 -14.82 12.00 4.77
C ASN A 87 -14.23 12.46 3.43
N ILE A 88 -13.86 13.73 3.30
CA ILE A 88 -13.12 14.22 2.12
C ILE A 88 -11.78 13.51 2.02
N ALA A 89 -10.99 13.46 3.10
CA ALA A 89 -9.71 12.76 3.11
C ALA A 89 -9.89 11.31 2.62
N TRP A 90 -10.86 10.60 3.21
CA TRP A 90 -11.18 9.22 2.85
C TRP A 90 -11.56 9.07 1.38
N ALA A 91 -12.44 9.93 0.87
CA ALA A 91 -12.92 9.85 -0.50
C ALA A 91 -11.80 10.06 -1.52
N PHE A 92 -10.98 11.10 -1.32
CA PHE A 92 -9.86 11.40 -2.21
C PHE A 92 -8.76 10.34 -2.14
N ALA A 93 -8.49 9.79 -0.96
CA ALA A 93 -7.56 8.66 -0.81
C ALA A 93 -8.07 7.40 -1.52
N THR A 94 -9.34 7.05 -1.33
CA THR A 94 -9.98 5.87 -1.93
C THR A 94 -10.04 5.97 -3.45
N ALA A 95 -10.30 7.16 -3.97
CA ALA A 95 -10.33 7.40 -5.41
C ALA A 95 -8.92 7.53 -6.03
N GLY A 96 -7.86 7.67 -5.23
CA GLY A 96 -6.49 7.84 -5.72
C GLY A 96 -6.23 9.18 -6.43
N HIS A 97 -6.96 10.24 -6.06
CA HIS A 97 -6.92 11.54 -6.75
C HIS A 97 -6.52 12.72 -5.83
N ALA A 98 -6.11 13.82 -6.49
CA ALA A 98 -5.83 15.15 -5.93
C ALA A 98 -5.01 15.17 -4.62
N ARG A 99 -3.79 14.64 -4.68
CA ARG A 99 -2.79 14.71 -3.59
C ARG A 99 -2.56 16.15 -3.07
N ALA A 100 -2.74 17.16 -3.92
CA ALA A 100 -2.59 18.57 -3.56
C ALA A 100 -3.59 19.04 -2.47
N LEU A 101 -4.74 18.38 -2.30
CA LEU A 101 -5.73 18.72 -1.28
C LEU A 101 -5.27 18.38 0.14
N PHE A 102 -4.40 17.37 0.30
CA PHE A 102 -4.04 16.82 1.62
C PHE A 102 -3.25 17.81 2.50
N GLY A 103 -2.47 18.72 1.92
CA GLY A 103 -1.74 19.76 2.68
C GLY A 103 -2.68 20.79 3.32
N PRO A 104 -3.53 21.49 2.53
CA PRO A 104 -4.56 22.38 3.06
C PRO A 104 -5.52 21.68 4.03
N LEU A 105 -5.94 20.44 3.71
CA LEU A 105 -6.80 19.64 4.58
C LEU A 105 -6.15 19.32 5.93
N SER A 106 -4.85 19.01 5.92
CA SER A 106 -4.08 18.74 7.14
C SER A 106 -4.04 19.97 8.05
N SER A 107 -3.79 21.15 7.47
CA SER A 107 -3.78 22.41 8.21
C SER A 107 -5.11 22.67 8.91
N GLU A 108 -6.23 22.42 8.23
CA GLU A 108 -7.56 22.60 8.80
C GLU A 108 -7.85 21.56 9.90
N LEU A 109 -7.50 20.29 9.67
CA LEU A 109 -7.66 19.20 10.66
C LEU A 109 -6.83 19.45 11.93
N LEU A 110 -5.57 19.89 11.78
CA LEU A 110 -4.70 20.26 12.90
C LEU A 110 -5.30 21.38 13.74
N SER A 111 -5.89 22.40 13.10
CA SER A 111 -6.51 23.54 13.81
C SER A 111 -7.74 23.16 14.64
N ARG A 112 -8.35 21.99 14.38
CA ARG A 112 -9.58 21.50 15.03
C ARG A 112 -9.39 20.14 15.71
N LEU A 113 -8.16 19.69 15.88
CA LEU A 113 -7.84 18.31 16.22
C LEU A 113 -8.53 17.85 17.52
N ASP A 114 -8.55 18.70 18.56
CA ASP A 114 -9.15 18.39 19.86
C ASP A 114 -10.69 18.21 19.79
N ALA A 115 -11.34 18.78 18.77
CA ALA A 115 -12.77 18.63 18.54
C ALA A 115 -13.13 17.37 17.73
N LEU A 116 -12.13 16.66 17.18
CA LEU A 116 -12.37 15.43 16.42
C LEU A 116 -12.69 14.27 17.36
N ARG A 117 -13.66 13.45 16.97
CA ARG A 117 -13.98 12.18 17.64
C ARG A 117 -12.97 11.11 17.22
N ALA A 118 -12.89 10.05 18.03
CA ALA A 118 -12.02 8.90 17.78
C ALA A 118 -12.17 8.34 16.34
N LYS A 119 -13.41 8.23 15.85
CA LYS A 119 -13.67 7.77 14.47
C LYS A 119 -13.05 8.70 13.41
N GLU A 120 -13.15 10.02 13.57
CA GLU A 120 -12.53 10.96 12.62
C GLU A 120 -11.01 10.85 12.62
N LEU A 121 -10.37 10.73 13.80
CA LEU A 121 -8.92 10.57 13.90
C LEU A 121 -8.43 9.33 13.16
N ALA A 122 -9.11 8.19 13.36
CA ALA A 122 -8.77 6.93 12.70
C ALA A 122 -8.97 6.99 11.18
N ILE A 123 -10.09 7.58 10.70
CA ILE A 123 -10.36 7.74 9.27
C ILE A 123 -9.34 8.67 8.62
N THR A 124 -8.99 9.78 9.27
CA THR A 124 -7.98 10.72 8.79
C THR A 124 -6.63 10.03 8.64
N ALA A 125 -6.13 9.34 9.69
CA ALA A 125 -4.85 8.64 9.61
C ALA A 125 -4.85 7.58 8.48
N TRP A 126 -5.92 6.80 8.39
CA TRP A 126 -6.10 5.81 7.32
C TRP A 126 -6.10 6.42 5.93
N ALA A 127 -6.77 7.56 5.75
CA ALA A 127 -6.86 8.24 4.46
C ALA A 127 -5.51 8.77 4.00
N TYR A 128 -4.75 9.43 4.88
CA TYR A 128 -3.42 9.93 4.56
C TYR A 128 -2.46 8.78 4.21
N ALA A 129 -2.46 7.71 5.02
CA ALA A 129 -1.66 6.51 4.74
C ALA A 129 -2.03 5.86 3.40
N THR A 130 -3.33 5.72 3.11
CA THR A 130 -3.83 5.15 1.84
C THR A 130 -3.43 6.00 0.63
N ALA A 131 -3.45 7.34 0.75
CA ALA A 131 -3.00 8.23 -0.31
C ALA A 131 -1.46 8.23 -0.52
N GLY A 132 -0.72 7.55 0.37
CA GLY A 132 0.75 7.58 0.42
C GLY A 132 1.30 8.91 0.92
N VAL A 133 0.48 9.74 1.57
CA VAL A 133 0.85 11.07 2.09
C VAL A 133 1.16 10.94 3.57
N VAL A 134 2.37 11.33 3.98
CA VAL A 134 2.75 11.38 5.40
C VAL A 134 3.03 12.82 5.78
N ASP A 135 2.04 13.41 6.43
CA ASP A 135 2.17 14.69 7.13
C ASP A 135 2.57 14.38 8.57
N ALA A 136 3.88 14.40 8.84
CA ALA A 136 4.42 14.04 10.16
C ALA A 136 3.79 14.87 11.30
N PRO A 137 3.63 16.20 11.21
CA PRO A 137 2.89 16.98 12.21
C PRO A 137 1.47 16.44 12.50
N LEU A 138 0.70 16.10 11.47
CA LEU A 138 -0.64 15.54 11.65
C LEU A 138 -0.61 14.14 12.29
N PHE A 139 0.25 13.24 11.81
CA PHE A 139 0.40 11.90 12.41
C PHE A 139 0.81 12.03 13.88
N ASP A 140 1.87 12.79 14.20
CA ASP A 140 2.32 12.95 15.57
C ASP A 140 1.24 13.55 16.49
N ALA A 141 0.44 14.49 15.97
CA ALA A 141 -0.65 15.08 16.73
C ALA A 141 -1.81 14.08 16.96
N ILE A 142 -2.16 13.28 15.95
CA ILE A 142 -3.13 12.18 16.07
C ILE A 142 -2.63 11.16 17.10
N ALA A 143 -1.38 10.69 17.03
CA ALA A 143 -0.81 9.71 17.96
C ALA A 143 -0.90 10.20 19.41
N ARG A 144 -0.45 11.44 19.66
CA ARG A 144 -0.52 12.06 20.99
C ARG A 144 -1.95 12.14 21.53
N LEU A 145 -2.91 12.60 20.72
CA LEU A 145 -4.30 12.74 21.14
C LEU A 145 -4.98 11.37 21.32
N ALA A 146 -4.77 10.45 20.38
CA ALA A 146 -5.32 9.11 20.41
C ALA A 146 -4.82 8.31 21.62
N THR A 147 -3.53 8.44 21.97
CA THR A 147 -2.94 7.81 23.18
C THR A 147 -3.71 8.18 24.45
N ARG A 148 -4.15 9.44 24.58
CA ARG A 148 -4.92 9.90 25.75
C ARG A 148 -6.38 9.42 25.76
N ARG A 149 -6.86 8.90 24.63
CA ARG A 149 -8.28 8.58 24.38
C ARG A 149 -8.47 7.17 23.83
N LEU A 150 -7.52 6.26 24.03
CA LEU A 150 -7.54 4.92 23.43
C LEU A 150 -8.86 4.16 23.68
N GLY A 151 -9.41 4.29 24.90
CA GLY A 151 -10.70 3.68 25.27
C GLY A 151 -11.91 4.21 24.48
N ASP A 152 -11.83 5.40 23.85
CA ASP A 152 -12.92 5.97 23.04
C ASP A 152 -13.00 5.31 21.65
N PHE A 153 -11.94 4.61 21.20
CA PHE A 153 -11.90 4.01 19.87
C PHE A 153 -12.65 2.68 19.84
N SER A 154 -13.34 2.40 18.73
CA SER A 154 -13.83 1.05 18.41
C SER A 154 -12.66 0.13 18.03
N CYS A 155 -12.89 -1.18 17.99
CA CYS A 155 -11.90 -2.15 17.46
C CYS A 155 -11.46 -1.80 16.03
N GLN A 156 -12.42 -1.42 15.18
CA GLN A 156 -12.16 -0.89 13.85
C GLN A 156 -11.25 0.35 13.88
N GLY A 157 -11.51 1.29 14.81
CA GLY A 157 -10.69 2.50 14.97
C GLY A 157 -9.24 2.19 15.36
N LEU A 158 -9.04 1.28 16.32
CA LEU A 158 -7.72 0.83 16.76
C LEU A 158 -6.97 0.11 15.64
N ALA A 159 -7.61 -0.83 14.96
CA ALA A 159 -7.02 -1.56 13.84
C ALA A 159 -6.67 -0.63 12.66
N ASN A 160 -7.51 0.37 12.37
CA ASN A 160 -7.24 1.37 11.33
C ASN A 160 -6.06 2.26 11.69
N LEU A 161 -5.93 2.69 12.96
CA LEU A 161 -4.77 3.45 13.42
C LEU A 161 -3.49 2.61 13.30
N ALA A 162 -3.50 1.37 13.79
CA ALA A 162 -2.35 0.48 13.68
C ALA A 162 -1.93 0.30 12.21
N TRP A 163 -2.90 -0.03 11.34
CA TRP A 163 -2.66 -0.19 9.91
C TRP A 163 -2.15 1.10 9.25
N ALA A 164 -2.70 2.27 9.60
CA ALA A 164 -2.30 3.54 9.01
C ALA A 164 -0.84 3.88 9.31
N TYR A 165 -0.41 3.73 10.57
CA TYR A 165 0.96 4.04 10.98
C TYR A 165 1.96 3.05 10.39
N ALA A 166 1.60 1.76 10.38
CA ALA A 166 2.38 0.73 9.72
C ALA A 166 2.52 1.00 8.20
N SER A 167 1.40 1.21 7.50
CA SER A 167 1.36 1.45 6.05
C SER A 167 2.14 2.70 5.65
N ALA A 168 2.01 3.77 6.43
CA ALA A 168 2.78 5.01 6.28
C ALA A 168 4.27 4.85 6.63
N ALA A 169 4.69 3.73 7.23
CA ALA A 169 6.01 3.57 7.83
C ALA A 169 6.39 4.78 8.72
N HIS A 170 5.41 5.30 9.47
CA HIS A 170 5.62 6.41 10.40
C HIS A 170 6.04 5.82 11.75
N GLU A 171 7.28 6.09 12.13
CA GLU A 171 7.91 5.49 13.31
C GLU A 171 7.35 6.11 14.60
N ASP A 172 6.45 5.38 15.26
CA ASP A 172 6.00 5.66 16.63
C ASP A 172 5.75 4.34 17.37
N ALA A 173 6.84 3.67 17.74
CA ALA A 173 6.77 2.38 18.41
C ALA A 173 6.00 2.45 19.75
N GLY A 174 6.07 3.59 20.45
CA GLY A 174 5.33 3.82 21.68
C GLY A 174 3.82 3.85 21.47
N PHE A 175 3.36 4.57 20.43
CA PHE A 175 1.95 4.59 20.07
C PHE A 175 1.45 3.22 19.58
N VAL A 176 2.22 2.53 18.74
CA VAL A 176 1.87 1.18 18.27
C VAL A 176 1.77 0.20 19.45
N ALA A 177 2.71 0.25 20.40
CA ALA A 177 2.63 -0.56 21.61
C ALA A 177 1.36 -0.24 22.43
N ALA A 178 1.02 1.04 22.59
CA ALA A 178 -0.19 1.47 23.30
C ALA A 178 -1.49 0.98 22.63
N LEU A 179 -1.55 0.98 21.28
CA LEU A 179 -2.64 0.37 20.53
C LEU A 179 -2.74 -1.13 20.82
N GLY A 180 -1.61 -1.81 21.04
CA GLY A 180 -1.55 -3.23 21.37
C GLY A 180 -2.14 -3.52 22.75
N CYS A 181 -1.72 -2.74 23.75
CA CYS A 181 -2.25 -2.82 25.11
C CYS A 181 -3.78 -2.64 25.15
N GLU A 182 -4.33 -1.70 24.37
CA GLU A 182 -5.77 -1.47 24.30
C GLU A 182 -6.50 -2.55 23.48
N SER A 183 -5.89 -3.04 22.39
CA SER A 183 -6.52 -4.02 21.49
C SER A 183 -6.57 -5.42 22.09
N GLY A 184 -5.52 -5.85 22.81
CA GLY A 184 -5.39 -7.19 23.38
C GLY A 184 -6.62 -7.66 24.17
N PRO A 185 -7.07 -6.91 25.19
CA PRO A 185 -8.28 -7.21 25.96
C PRO A 185 -9.56 -7.25 25.12
N ARG A 186 -9.57 -6.64 23.94
CA ARG A 186 -10.75 -6.46 23.07
C ARG A 186 -10.73 -7.33 21.81
N LEU A 187 -9.71 -8.15 21.58
CA LEU A 187 -9.59 -9.00 20.39
C LEU A 187 -10.81 -9.88 20.09
N HIS A 188 -11.62 -10.21 21.10
CA HIS A 188 -12.84 -11.01 20.91
C HIS A 188 -13.96 -10.27 20.18
N THR A 189 -13.86 -8.95 20.05
CA THR A 189 -14.81 -8.12 19.28
C THR A 189 -14.31 -7.83 17.87
N PHE A 190 -13.10 -8.30 17.50
CA PHE A 190 -12.50 -7.99 16.21
C PHE A 190 -13.05 -8.93 15.13
N ASN A 191 -13.41 -8.38 13.98
CA ASN A 191 -13.68 -9.20 12.79
C ASN A 191 -12.37 -9.61 12.07
N SER A 192 -12.45 -10.38 10.99
CA SER A 192 -11.28 -10.85 10.24
C SER A 192 -10.43 -9.70 9.69
N GLN A 193 -11.04 -8.61 9.22
CA GLN A 193 -10.29 -7.45 8.71
C GLN A 193 -9.47 -6.78 9.82
N GLU A 194 -10.06 -6.62 11.00
CA GLU A 194 -9.43 -5.97 12.15
C GLU A 194 -8.29 -6.82 12.72
N LEU A 195 -8.48 -8.15 12.80
CA LEU A 195 -7.44 -9.09 13.21
C LEU A 195 -6.25 -9.08 12.23
N ALA A 196 -6.50 -9.18 10.92
CA ALA A 196 -5.45 -9.16 9.90
C ALA A 196 -4.69 -7.82 9.87
N ASN A 197 -5.42 -6.69 9.94
CA ASN A 197 -4.80 -5.37 9.97
C ASN A 197 -3.91 -5.20 11.21
N THR A 198 -4.37 -5.64 12.37
CA THR A 198 -3.59 -5.57 13.61
C THR A 198 -2.34 -6.46 13.51
N ALA A 199 -2.48 -7.73 13.12
CA ALA A 199 -1.35 -8.64 12.98
C ALA A 199 -0.28 -8.10 12.01
N TRP A 200 -0.72 -7.65 10.83
CA TRP A 200 0.17 -7.08 9.83
C TRP A 200 0.83 -5.79 10.30
N ALA A 201 0.08 -4.89 10.93
CA ALA A 201 0.61 -3.60 11.39
C ALA A 201 1.76 -3.77 12.39
N PHE A 202 1.61 -4.68 13.35
CA PHE A 202 2.65 -4.95 14.34
C PHE A 202 3.88 -5.63 13.71
N ALA A 203 3.65 -6.51 12.72
CA ALA A 203 4.75 -7.10 11.94
C ALA A 203 5.54 -6.04 11.15
N VAL A 204 4.86 -5.08 10.51
CA VAL A 204 5.51 -3.97 9.79
C VAL A 204 6.26 -3.06 10.75
N ALA A 205 5.62 -2.65 11.85
CA ALA A 205 6.21 -1.74 12.84
C ALA A 205 7.33 -2.39 13.67
N ASP A 206 7.47 -3.72 13.60
CA ASP A 206 8.41 -4.50 14.41
C ASP A 206 8.23 -4.31 15.92
N VAL A 207 6.97 -4.15 16.35
CA VAL A 207 6.63 -3.95 17.75
C VAL A 207 6.01 -5.22 18.30
N ARG A 208 6.63 -5.80 19.32
CA ARG A 208 6.06 -6.95 20.04
C ARG A 208 4.89 -6.51 20.93
N SER A 209 3.84 -7.32 20.97
CA SER A 209 2.68 -7.10 21.85
C SER A 209 2.24 -8.44 22.43
N ASP A 210 2.65 -8.70 23.67
CA ASP A 210 2.24 -9.91 24.37
C ASP A 210 0.73 -9.86 24.67
N GLU A 211 0.19 -8.66 24.92
CA GLU A 211 -1.24 -8.40 25.11
C GLU A 211 -2.09 -8.83 23.91
N CYS A 212 -1.59 -8.60 22.70
CA CYS A 212 -2.27 -9.05 21.47
C CYS A 212 -1.99 -10.53 21.18
N PHE A 213 -0.72 -10.95 21.22
CA PHE A 213 -0.30 -12.19 20.56
C PHE A 213 0.21 -13.27 21.52
N GLY A 214 0.66 -12.89 22.72
CA GLY A 214 1.32 -13.79 23.68
C GLY A 214 0.46 -14.28 24.84
N LEU A 215 -0.69 -13.66 25.11
CA LEU A 215 -1.61 -14.07 26.18
C LEU A 215 -2.35 -15.37 25.85
N GLY A 216 -1.68 -16.51 26.12
CA GLY A 216 -2.19 -17.83 25.80
C GLY A 216 -2.47 -17.97 24.29
N ALA A 217 -3.45 -18.79 23.92
CA ALA A 217 -3.81 -19.02 22.52
C ALA A 217 -4.85 -18.01 21.98
N ARG A 218 -5.10 -16.90 22.68
CA ARG A 218 -6.26 -16.04 22.41
C ARG A 218 -6.33 -15.53 20.96
N PHE A 219 -5.24 -15.02 20.41
CA PHE A 219 -5.21 -14.54 19.02
C PHE A 219 -5.51 -15.68 18.03
N ALA A 220 -4.83 -16.81 18.18
CA ALA A 220 -5.04 -18.00 17.36
C ALA A 220 -6.48 -18.54 17.46
N GLU A 221 -7.06 -18.57 18.66
CA GLU A 221 -8.46 -18.96 18.90
C GLU A 221 -9.46 -18.02 18.22
N MET A 222 -9.18 -16.71 18.18
CA MET A 222 -10.04 -15.77 17.44
C MET A 222 -9.92 -15.99 15.93
N CYS A 223 -8.71 -16.32 15.45
CA CYS A 223 -8.50 -16.59 14.04
C CYS A 223 -9.25 -17.81 13.52
N ASP A 224 -9.52 -18.81 14.36
CA ASP A 224 -10.35 -19.99 14.03
C ASP A 224 -11.84 -19.68 13.92
N ARG A 225 -12.31 -18.53 14.42
CA ARG A 225 -13.74 -18.17 14.50
C ARG A 225 -14.22 -17.29 13.36
N VAL A 226 -13.34 -16.88 12.45
CA VAL A 226 -13.64 -15.91 11.40
C VAL A 226 -13.29 -16.46 10.02
N GLU A 227 -13.97 -15.93 9.00
CA GLU A 227 -13.66 -16.24 7.62
C GLU A 227 -12.65 -15.24 7.04
N TRP A 228 -11.78 -15.76 6.18
CA TRP A 228 -10.63 -15.06 5.64
C TRP A 228 -10.70 -14.96 4.12
N ASN A 229 -10.48 -13.77 3.59
CA ASN A 229 -10.19 -13.57 2.17
C ASN A 229 -8.67 -13.59 1.90
N ASP A 230 -8.27 -13.61 0.63
CA ASP A 230 -6.86 -13.74 0.23
C ASP A 230 -5.98 -12.59 0.75
N LYS A 231 -6.48 -11.35 0.77
CA LYS A 231 -5.73 -10.20 1.29
C LYS A 231 -5.41 -10.38 2.77
N GLN A 232 -6.38 -10.84 3.55
CA GLN A 232 -6.21 -11.07 4.98
C GLN A 232 -5.34 -12.30 5.26
N LEU A 233 -5.47 -13.36 4.46
CA LEU A 233 -4.59 -14.52 4.51
C LEU A 233 -3.12 -14.13 4.25
N ASN A 234 -2.87 -13.24 3.29
CA ASN A 234 -1.54 -12.71 3.02
C ASN A 234 -0.96 -11.98 4.24
N GLN A 235 -1.76 -11.12 4.87
CA GLN A 235 -1.38 -10.39 6.09
C GLN A 235 -1.02 -11.34 7.25
N LEU A 236 -1.81 -12.39 7.46
CA LEU A 236 -1.54 -13.42 8.48
C LEU A 236 -0.29 -14.24 8.22
N HIS A 237 -0.02 -14.56 6.95
CA HIS A 237 1.22 -15.24 6.57
C HIS A 237 2.44 -14.38 6.89
N GLN A 238 2.40 -13.09 6.54
CA GLN A 238 3.47 -12.15 6.87
C GLN A 238 3.69 -11.97 8.37
N TRP A 239 2.62 -11.95 9.17
CA TRP A 239 2.71 -12.00 10.63
C TRP A 239 3.35 -13.29 11.14
N SER A 240 3.02 -14.45 10.55
CA SER A 240 3.60 -15.74 10.93
C SER A 240 5.10 -15.80 10.64
N LEU A 241 5.53 -15.23 9.51
CA LEU A 241 6.95 -15.06 9.18
C LEU A 241 7.64 -14.13 10.19
N TRP A 242 7.01 -13.02 10.59
CA TRP A 242 7.56 -12.11 11.59
C TRP A 242 7.67 -12.74 12.98
N ARG A 243 6.67 -13.54 13.39
CA ARG A 243 6.74 -14.33 14.63
C ARG A 243 7.95 -15.27 14.63
N ALA A 244 8.23 -15.93 13.50
CA ALA A 244 9.40 -16.78 13.35
C ALA A 244 10.71 -15.97 13.35
N GLU A 245 10.74 -14.84 12.64
CA GLU A 245 11.86 -13.89 12.56
C GLU A 245 12.28 -13.37 13.93
N THR A 246 11.31 -13.03 14.78
CA THR A 246 11.54 -12.49 16.12
C THR A 246 11.83 -13.57 17.17
N GLY A 247 11.66 -14.85 16.84
CA GLY A 247 11.82 -15.97 17.77
C GLY A 247 10.82 -15.95 18.94
N CYS A 248 9.67 -15.28 18.79
CA CYS A 248 8.68 -15.21 19.86
C CYS A 248 7.98 -16.56 20.08
N GLU A 249 7.81 -16.96 21.35
CA GLU A 249 7.14 -18.20 21.75
C GLU A 249 5.60 -18.13 21.76
N TRP A 250 5.01 -17.08 21.18
CA TRP A 250 3.57 -16.95 21.04
C TRP A 250 2.96 -18.17 20.33
N PRO A 251 1.71 -18.56 20.60
CA PRO A 251 1.09 -19.66 19.86
C PRO A 251 1.05 -19.35 18.35
N PRO A 252 1.38 -20.34 17.49
CA PRO A 252 1.29 -20.16 16.04
C PRO A 252 -0.17 -20.08 15.59
N LEU A 253 -0.38 -19.74 14.32
CA LEU A 253 -1.70 -19.90 13.72
C LEU A 253 -2.14 -21.38 13.76
N PRO A 254 -3.44 -21.64 13.80
CA PRO A 254 -3.99 -22.99 13.63
C PRO A 254 -3.41 -23.65 12.36
N PRO A 255 -2.98 -24.93 12.39
CA PRO A 255 -2.20 -25.51 11.29
C PRO A 255 -2.87 -25.47 9.92
N GLN A 256 -4.20 -25.55 9.86
CA GLN A 256 -4.93 -25.43 8.61
C GLN A 256 -4.94 -23.99 8.10
N LEU A 257 -5.08 -23.01 8.98
CA LEU A 257 -5.02 -21.60 8.63
C LEU A 257 -3.61 -21.21 8.17
N GLU A 258 -2.56 -21.68 8.84
CA GLU A 258 -1.17 -21.45 8.44
C GLU A 258 -0.88 -21.98 7.03
N ARG A 259 -1.37 -23.20 6.70
CA ARG A 259 -1.24 -23.75 5.34
C ARG A 259 -1.99 -22.92 4.31
N ARG A 260 -3.21 -22.49 4.63
CA ARG A 260 -4.04 -21.66 3.72
C ARG A 260 -3.42 -20.29 3.51
N SER A 261 -2.92 -19.64 4.56
CA SER A 261 -2.28 -18.32 4.48
C SER A 261 -1.01 -18.39 3.65
N ARG A 262 -0.18 -19.40 3.86
CA ARG A 262 1.02 -19.65 3.03
C ARG A 262 0.65 -19.89 1.57
N ALA A 263 -0.35 -20.74 1.31
CA ALA A 263 -0.77 -21.07 -0.05
C ALA A 263 -1.31 -19.84 -0.79
N ALA A 264 -2.19 -19.06 -0.16
CA ALA A 264 -2.74 -17.82 -0.73
C ALA A 264 -1.62 -16.82 -1.06
N PHE A 265 -0.67 -16.64 -0.15
CA PHE A 265 0.48 -15.76 -0.34
C PHE A 265 1.38 -16.22 -1.49
N ALA A 266 1.65 -17.52 -1.57
CA ALA A 266 2.48 -18.11 -2.61
C ALA A 266 1.78 -18.25 -3.98
N SER A 267 0.45 -18.16 -4.05
CA SER A 267 -0.31 -18.27 -5.29
C SER A 267 -0.50 -16.94 -6.04
N ALA A 268 -0.09 -15.82 -5.45
CA ALA A 268 -0.21 -14.51 -6.10
C ALA A 268 0.50 -14.52 -7.46
N GLN A 269 -0.25 -14.29 -8.54
CA GLN A 269 0.30 -14.19 -9.88
C GLN A 269 1.26 -13.01 -9.94
N VAL A 270 2.45 -13.26 -10.46
CA VAL A 270 3.44 -12.21 -10.68
C VAL A 270 3.67 -12.07 -12.17
N HIS A 271 3.58 -10.84 -12.65
CA HIS A 271 3.77 -10.52 -14.06
C HIS A 271 4.93 -9.52 -14.14
N PRO A 272 6.07 -9.92 -14.75
CA PRO A 272 7.23 -9.06 -14.84
C PRO A 272 6.87 -7.72 -15.48
N SER A 273 7.20 -6.63 -14.79
CA SER A 273 6.93 -5.29 -15.30
C SER A 273 7.83 -4.97 -16.50
N ARG A 274 7.44 -3.98 -17.32
CA ARG A 274 8.31 -3.51 -18.42
C ARG A 274 9.68 -3.02 -17.88
N MET A 275 9.67 -2.35 -16.73
CA MET A 275 10.88 -1.86 -16.09
C MET A 275 11.78 -3.01 -15.66
N GLN A 276 11.21 -4.08 -15.09
CA GLN A 276 11.95 -5.27 -14.69
C GLN A 276 12.67 -5.94 -15.86
N ARG A 277 12.00 -6.06 -17.02
CA ARG A 277 12.64 -6.56 -18.25
C ARG A 277 13.81 -5.69 -18.70
N HIS A 278 13.69 -4.36 -18.56
CA HIS A 278 14.80 -3.45 -18.88
C HIS A 278 15.98 -3.62 -17.91
N VAL A 279 15.71 -3.84 -16.62
CA VAL A 279 16.76 -4.15 -15.63
C VAL A 279 17.46 -5.46 -15.99
N CYS A 280 16.73 -6.54 -16.28
CA CYS A 280 17.32 -7.81 -16.74
C CYS A 280 18.17 -7.66 -17.99
N TYR A 281 17.75 -6.82 -18.93
CA TYR A 281 18.51 -6.55 -20.15
C TYR A 281 19.82 -5.81 -19.89
N ALA A 282 19.82 -4.85 -18.97
CA ALA A 282 21.02 -4.15 -18.54
C ALA A 282 21.98 -5.10 -17.79
N LEU A 283 21.46 -5.95 -16.90
CA LEU A 283 22.24 -7.02 -16.27
C LEU A 283 22.88 -7.96 -17.31
N GLY A 284 22.11 -8.38 -18.32
CA GLY A 284 22.65 -9.20 -19.41
C GLY A 284 23.75 -8.49 -20.20
N SER A 285 23.68 -7.16 -20.33
CA SER A 285 24.72 -6.34 -20.96
C SER A 285 25.98 -6.20 -20.09
N LEU A 286 25.87 -6.40 -18.77
CA LEU A 286 26.99 -6.57 -17.83
C LEU A 286 27.56 -8.00 -17.83
N GLY A 287 27.00 -8.91 -18.62
CA GLY A 287 27.38 -10.33 -18.61
C GLY A 287 26.83 -11.09 -17.39
N LEU A 288 25.85 -10.51 -16.68
CA LEU A 288 25.26 -11.10 -15.48
C LEU A 288 24.00 -11.91 -15.85
N PRO A 289 24.01 -13.25 -15.66
CA PRO A 289 22.79 -14.03 -15.79
C PRO A 289 21.80 -13.61 -14.70
N SER A 290 20.53 -13.50 -15.06
CA SER A 290 19.47 -13.14 -14.11
C SER A 290 18.25 -14.04 -14.27
N GLN A 291 17.52 -14.21 -13.16
CA GLN A 291 16.27 -14.96 -13.10
C GLN A 291 15.17 -14.01 -12.65
N GLU A 292 14.08 -13.91 -13.41
CA GLU A 292 12.91 -13.11 -13.05
C GLU A 292 11.98 -13.90 -12.11
N GLU A 293 11.29 -13.20 -11.21
CA GLU A 293 10.22 -13.74 -10.35
C GLU A 293 10.61 -14.97 -9.53
N VAL A 294 11.74 -14.87 -8.84
CA VAL A 294 12.27 -15.95 -8.01
C VAL A 294 11.42 -16.08 -6.75
N ARG A 295 10.58 -17.11 -6.72
CA ARG A 295 9.78 -17.46 -5.54
C ARG A 295 10.60 -18.25 -4.52
N ILE A 296 10.64 -17.78 -3.28
CA ILE A 296 11.34 -18.45 -2.17
C ILE A 296 10.39 -19.35 -1.36
N PRO A 297 10.88 -20.31 -0.55
CA PRO A 297 10.05 -21.23 0.24
C PRO A 297 9.05 -20.55 1.20
N GLU A 298 9.39 -19.35 1.66
CA GLU A 298 8.56 -18.49 2.51
C GLU A 298 7.42 -17.81 1.74
N GLY A 299 7.40 -17.94 0.41
CA GLY A 299 6.31 -17.54 -0.47
C GLY A 299 6.50 -16.18 -1.16
N TYR A 300 7.45 -15.36 -0.72
CA TYR A 300 7.80 -14.11 -1.39
C TYR A 300 8.31 -14.36 -2.83
N SER A 301 8.00 -13.43 -3.73
CA SER A 301 8.66 -13.32 -5.04
C SER A 301 9.69 -12.19 -4.99
N ILE A 302 10.89 -12.47 -5.49
CA ILE A 302 11.95 -11.50 -5.74
C ILE A 302 11.93 -11.19 -7.23
N ASP A 303 11.82 -9.93 -7.61
CA ASP A 303 11.55 -9.52 -8.99
C ASP A 303 12.66 -9.99 -9.94
N VAL A 304 13.93 -9.84 -9.52
CA VAL A 304 15.09 -10.35 -10.25
C VAL A 304 16.13 -10.90 -9.27
N ALA A 305 16.73 -12.05 -9.55
CA ALA A 305 17.90 -12.55 -8.83
C ALA A 305 19.10 -12.68 -9.76
N THR A 306 20.27 -12.27 -9.27
CA THR A 306 21.56 -12.43 -9.96
C THR A 306 22.67 -12.72 -8.96
N GLU A 307 23.90 -12.85 -9.44
CA GLU A 307 25.09 -13.05 -8.62
C GLU A 307 26.11 -11.94 -8.92
N TRP A 308 26.66 -11.32 -7.89
CA TRP A 308 27.67 -10.27 -8.00
C TRP A 308 28.77 -10.52 -6.97
N GLY A 309 30.02 -10.60 -7.41
CA GLY A 309 31.15 -10.89 -6.51
C GLY A 309 31.04 -12.20 -5.72
N GLY A 310 30.35 -13.21 -6.25
CA GLY A 310 30.07 -14.47 -5.56
C GLY A 310 28.92 -14.41 -4.54
N VAL A 311 28.22 -13.28 -4.44
CA VAL A 311 27.07 -13.06 -3.56
C VAL A 311 25.80 -13.10 -4.37
N ARG A 312 24.81 -13.89 -3.93
CA ARG A 312 23.48 -13.89 -4.52
C ARG A 312 22.73 -12.62 -4.12
N VAL A 313 22.29 -11.83 -5.10
CA VAL A 313 21.58 -10.57 -4.89
C VAL A 313 20.14 -10.70 -5.40
N GLY A 314 19.18 -10.34 -4.56
CA GLY A 314 17.80 -10.10 -4.95
C GLY A 314 17.60 -8.63 -5.27
N ILE A 315 17.13 -8.33 -6.48
CA ILE A 315 16.88 -6.98 -6.98
C ILE A 315 15.36 -6.77 -6.98
N GLU A 316 14.92 -5.78 -6.21
CA GLU A 316 13.54 -5.29 -6.14
C GLU A 316 13.40 -4.13 -7.12
N VAL A 317 12.57 -4.29 -8.16
CA VAL A 317 12.33 -3.29 -9.20
C VAL A 317 11.09 -2.49 -8.80
N ASP A 318 11.32 -1.50 -7.94
CA ASP A 318 10.25 -0.85 -7.19
C ASP A 318 9.53 0.23 -8.03
N GLY A 319 8.28 -0.07 -8.38
CA GLY A 319 7.37 0.90 -9.01
C GLY A 319 6.80 1.95 -8.04
N PRO A 320 6.01 2.92 -8.52
CA PRO A 320 5.46 3.99 -7.68
C PRO A 320 4.66 3.54 -6.45
N SER A 321 3.98 2.40 -6.51
CA SER A 321 3.19 1.85 -5.39
C SER A 321 4.05 1.38 -4.21
N HIS A 322 5.35 1.18 -4.41
CA HIS A 322 6.28 0.74 -3.36
C HIS A 322 6.71 1.91 -2.47
N PHE A 323 6.38 3.14 -2.85
CA PHE A 323 6.84 4.36 -2.21
C PHE A 323 5.71 5.30 -1.83
N ARG A 324 5.98 6.07 -0.79
CA ARG A 324 5.19 7.21 -0.34
C ARG A 324 5.50 8.42 -1.23
N THR A 325 4.74 9.51 -1.09
CA THR A 325 4.93 10.72 -1.90
C THR A 325 6.29 11.39 -1.70
N ASP A 326 6.94 11.16 -0.55
CA ASP A 326 8.29 11.63 -0.22
C ASP A 326 9.40 10.64 -0.66
N ARG A 327 9.07 9.66 -1.52
CA ARG A 327 9.98 8.63 -2.05
C ARG A 327 10.56 7.66 -1.02
N ARG A 328 10.10 7.69 0.24
CA ARG A 328 10.43 6.63 1.21
C ARG A 328 9.56 5.38 0.96
N PRO A 329 10.04 4.18 1.30
CA PRO A 329 9.25 2.95 1.12
C PRO A 329 7.97 2.98 1.96
N THR A 330 6.91 2.33 1.47
CA THR A 330 5.70 2.05 2.26
C THR A 330 5.99 0.97 3.31
N GLY A 331 5.10 0.82 4.30
CA GLY A 331 5.19 -0.25 5.30
C GLY A 331 5.27 -1.65 4.69
N SER A 332 4.52 -1.90 3.61
CA SER A 332 4.55 -3.18 2.91
C SER A 332 5.93 -3.48 2.30
N THR A 333 6.55 -2.47 1.69
CA THR A 333 7.90 -2.53 1.12
C THR A 333 8.95 -2.72 2.21
N VAL A 334 8.82 -2.01 3.33
CA VAL A 334 9.71 -2.15 4.50
C VAL A 334 9.66 -3.59 5.03
N LEU A 335 8.47 -4.14 5.24
CA LEU A 335 8.29 -5.51 5.75
C LEU A 335 8.86 -6.56 4.79
N LYS A 336 8.56 -6.47 3.49
CA LYS A 336 9.11 -7.39 2.47
C LYS A 336 10.64 -7.40 2.52
N ARG A 337 11.26 -6.22 2.49
CA ARG A 337 12.72 -6.08 2.49
C ARG A 337 13.36 -6.61 3.78
N ARG A 338 12.73 -6.36 4.94
CA ARG A 338 13.23 -6.86 6.23
C ARG A 338 13.21 -8.39 6.27
N GLN A 339 12.09 -9.00 5.88
CA GLN A 339 11.93 -10.45 5.91
C GLN A 339 12.83 -11.16 4.89
N LEU A 340 12.94 -10.65 3.66
CA LEU A 340 13.87 -11.19 2.67
C LEU A 340 15.33 -11.17 3.16
N ARG A 341 15.76 -10.09 3.82
CA ARG A 341 17.09 -10.02 4.45
C ARG A 341 17.23 -11.04 5.58
N HIS A 342 16.20 -11.21 6.41
CA HIS A 342 16.19 -12.23 7.45
C HIS A 342 16.33 -13.65 6.85
N PHE A 343 15.77 -13.90 5.67
CA PHE A 343 15.93 -15.16 4.93
C PHE A 343 17.27 -15.26 4.16
N GLY A 344 18.23 -14.38 4.44
CA GLY A 344 19.60 -14.48 3.95
C GLY A 344 19.85 -13.83 2.58
N TRP A 345 18.91 -13.01 2.08
CA TRP A 345 19.12 -12.30 0.82
C TRP A 345 19.80 -10.96 1.01
N THR A 346 20.91 -10.76 0.29
CA THR A 346 21.40 -9.41 -0.01
C THR A 346 20.43 -8.76 -0.99
N LEU A 347 19.93 -7.58 -0.66
CA LEU A 347 18.92 -6.89 -1.46
C LEU A 347 19.43 -5.58 -2.05
N LEU A 348 19.15 -5.40 -3.33
CA LEU A 348 19.24 -4.14 -4.06
C LEU A 348 17.83 -3.65 -4.40
N SER A 349 17.54 -2.38 -4.18
CA SER A 349 16.32 -1.72 -4.68
C SER A 349 16.69 -0.87 -5.89
N VAL A 350 15.91 -0.97 -6.96
CA VAL A 350 16.00 -0.10 -8.14
C VAL A 350 14.72 0.73 -8.22
N PRO A 351 14.71 1.96 -7.68
CA PRO A 351 13.54 2.82 -7.70
C PRO A 351 13.19 3.31 -9.11
N TYR A 352 11.90 3.36 -9.43
CA TYR A 352 11.46 3.79 -10.76
C TYR A 352 11.97 5.18 -11.18
N TRP A 353 12.02 6.17 -10.27
CA TRP A 353 12.44 7.53 -10.65
C TRP A 353 13.92 7.62 -10.99
N GLU A 354 14.77 6.82 -10.34
CA GLU A 354 16.20 6.74 -10.66
C GLU A 354 16.38 6.08 -12.02
N TRP A 355 15.72 4.95 -12.24
CA TRP A 355 15.80 4.23 -13.50
C TRP A 355 15.25 5.04 -14.69
N GLU A 356 14.18 5.81 -14.47
CA GLU A 356 13.60 6.67 -15.49
C GLU A 356 14.47 7.88 -15.81
N ALA A 357 15.24 8.39 -14.85
CA ALA A 357 16.20 9.46 -15.06
C ALA A 357 17.37 9.05 -15.97
N LEU A 358 17.60 7.74 -16.14
CA LEU A 358 18.63 7.20 -17.04
C LEU A 358 18.16 7.09 -18.51
N ARG A 359 16.92 7.48 -18.83
CA ARG A 359 16.42 7.44 -20.22
C ARG A 359 17.16 8.47 -21.08
N ASP A 360 17.56 8.03 -22.27
CA ASP A 360 18.22 8.86 -23.26
C ASP A 360 17.64 8.57 -24.66
N GLU A 361 17.74 9.54 -25.57
CA GLU A 361 17.34 9.36 -26.96
C GLU A 361 18.26 8.34 -27.65
N ASP A 362 19.54 8.33 -27.31
CA ASP A 362 20.50 7.34 -27.76
C ASP A 362 20.43 6.08 -26.89
N ARG A 363 20.00 4.97 -27.52
CA ARG A 363 19.90 3.66 -26.87
C ARG A 363 21.22 3.08 -26.40
N PHE A 364 22.34 3.51 -26.98
CA PHE A 364 23.67 3.11 -26.55
C PHE A 364 24.06 3.83 -25.25
N ILE A 365 23.92 5.16 -25.21
CA ILE A 365 24.19 5.98 -24.02
C ILE A 365 23.29 5.55 -22.86
N GLN A 366 21.97 5.45 -23.10
CA GLN A 366 21.00 4.97 -22.10
C GLN A 366 21.46 3.65 -21.46
N ARG A 367 21.92 2.70 -22.28
CA ARG A 367 22.34 1.39 -21.79
C ARG A 367 23.62 1.48 -20.98
N GLN A 368 24.60 2.27 -21.40
CA GLN A 368 25.83 2.47 -20.64
C GLN A 368 25.52 3.06 -19.25
N MET A 369 24.65 4.06 -19.17
CA MET A 369 24.21 4.64 -17.90
C MET A 369 23.49 3.62 -17.01
N GLN A 370 22.59 2.82 -17.57
CA GLN A 370 21.88 1.75 -16.85
C GLN A 370 22.83 0.66 -16.33
N CYS A 371 23.81 0.25 -17.14
CA CYS A 371 24.83 -0.70 -16.71
C CYS A 371 25.71 -0.13 -15.58
N ALA A 372 26.16 1.12 -15.71
CA ALA A 372 26.98 1.77 -14.70
C ALA A 372 26.23 1.90 -13.37
N TYR A 373 24.96 2.35 -13.42
CA TYR A 373 24.08 2.42 -12.26
C TYR A 373 23.95 1.06 -11.55
N LEU A 374 23.66 -0.01 -12.30
CA LEU A 374 23.51 -1.34 -11.69
C LEU A 374 24.82 -1.87 -11.10
N ALA A 375 25.96 -1.66 -11.76
CA ALA A 375 27.24 -2.10 -11.24
C ALA A 375 27.59 -1.40 -9.92
N GLU A 376 27.42 -0.07 -9.86
CA GLU A 376 27.65 0.71 -8.64
C GLU A 376 26.69 0.29 -7.51
N ALA A 377 25.41 0.11 -7.82
CA ALA A 377 24.42 -0.28 -6.84
C ALA A 377 24.60 -1.73 -6.34
N LEU A 378 25.09 -2.63 -7.19
CA LEU A 378 25.45 -4.00 -6.81
C LEU A 378 26.70 -4.02 -5.91
N ASP A 379 27.71 -3.19 -6.21
CA ASP A 379 28.88 -3.00 -5.36
C ASP A 379 28.49 -2.48 -3.98
N GLU A 380 27.63 -1.46 -3.91
CA GLU A 380 27.11 -0.95 -2.64
C GLU A 380 26.34 -2.02 -1.87
N ALA A 381 25.42 -2.74 -2.53
CA ALA A 381 24.56 -3.73 -1.89
C ALA A 381 25.34 -4.92 -1.31
N THR A 382 26.43 -5.33 -1.97
CA THR A 382 27.26 -6.47 -1.55
C THR A 382 28.45 -6.06 -0.69
N GLY A 383 28.75 -4.76 -0.58
CA GLY A 383 29.96 -4.26 0.08
C GLY A 383 31.24 -4.63 -0.67
N THR A 384 31.14 -5.09 -1.92
CA THR A 384 32.31 -5.30 -2.78
C THR A 384 32.72 -3.97 -3.39
N ARG A 385 34.00 -3.61 -3.29
CA ARG A 385 34.57 -2.63 -4.22
C ARG A 385 35.12 -3.41 -5.39
N THR A 386 34.29 -3.68 -6.39
CA THR A 386 34.83 -4.15 -7.66
C THR A 386 35.51 -2.94 -8.27
N THR A 387 36.84 -2.83 -8.12
CA THR A 387 37.60 -1.98 -9.04
C THR A 387 37.34 -2.57 -10.41
N ALA A 388 36.46 -1.96 -11.20
CA ALA A 388 36.27 -2.26 -12.62
C ALA A 388 37.56 -1.87 -13.36
N SER A 389 38.62 -2.64 -13.10
CA SER A 389 39.94 -2.56 -13.71
C SER A 389 40.45 -4.01 -13.78
N GLY A 390 39.77 -4.79 -14.61
CA GLY A 390 40.14 -6.16 -14.96
C GLY A 390 39.96 -6.33 -16.46
N ASP A 391 41.01 -5.96 -17.20
CA ASP A 391 41.37 -6.31 -18.58
C ASP A 391 40.24 -6.86 -19.48
N GLY A 392 39.45 -5.95 -20.04
CA GLY A 392 38.41 -6.26 -21.03
C GLY A 392 37.41 -5.11 -21.27
N TRP A 393 37.36 -4.14 -20.36
CA TRP A 393 36.56 -2.94 -20.52
C TRP A 393 37.41 -1.82 -21.13
N VAL A 394 37.01 -1.33 -22.30
CA VAL A 394 37.37 0.05 -22.68
C VAL A 394 36.60 0.93 -21.70
N ALA A 395 37.27 1.35 -20.63
CA ALA A 395 36.84 2.49 -19.86
C ALA A 395 36.83 3.69 -20.82
N ILE A 396 35.66 4.05 -21.34
CA ILE A 396 35.49 5.41 -21.83
C ILE A 396 35.46 6.25 -20.57
N ASP A 397 36.54 7.02 -20.38
CA ASP A 397 36.67 7.98 -19.31
C ASP A 397 35.59 9.06 -19.48
N CYS A 398 34.43 8.83 -18.87
CA CYS A 398 33.32 9.79 -18.88
C CYS A 398 33.58 11.02 -18.01
N THR A 399 34.72 11.14 -17.31
CA THR A 399 35.10 12.43 -16.70
C THR A 399 35.47 13.48 -17.75
N SER A 400 35.79 13.05 -18.98
CA SER A 400 36.05 13.96 -20.12
C SER A 400 34.80 14.48 -20.84
N LEU A 401 33.61 13.91 -20.58
CA LEU A 401 32.36 14.31 -21.26
C LEU A 401 31.50 15.29 -20.44
N LEU A 402 31.89 15.58 -19.19
CA LEU A 402 31.21 16.58 -18.36
C LEU A 402 31.77 18.00 -18.54
N ASP A 403 32.96 18.16 -19.15
CA ASP A 403 33.60 19.48 -19.35
C ASP A 403 33.29 20.13 -20.71
N GLU A 404 32.68 19.43 -21.68
CA GLU A 404 32.33 20.00 -23.00
C GLU A 404 30.86 20.47 -23.12
N ALA A 405 30.04 20.34 -22.08
CA ALA A 405 28.66 20.86 -22.06
C ALA A 405 28.54 22.31 -21.51
N THR A 406 29.65 22.98 -21.19
CA THR A 406 29.69 24.38 -20.73
C THR A 406 30.68 25.28 -21.48
N ALA A 407 30.82 25.11 -22.80
CA ALA A 407 31.51 26.06 -23.67
C ALA A 407 30.62 26.52 -24.84
#